data_AF-A0A0B7KGH0-F1
#
_entry.id   AF-A0A0B7KGH0-F1
#
_cell.length_a   1.000
_cell.length_b   1.000
_cell.length_c   1.000
_cell.angle_alpha   90.00
_cell.angle_beta   90.00
_cell.angle_gamma   90.00
#
_symmetry.space_group_name_H-M   'P 1'
#
loop_
_entity.id
_entity.type
_entity.pdbx_description
1 polymer ?
#
loop_
_entity_poly.entity_id
_entity_poly.type
_entity_poly.pdbx_seq_one_letter_code
_entity_poly.pdbx_strand_id
1 'polypeptide(L)'
;MAAEDLPIDLSEAGFMDDPEDYYPPTPPPTKEIFTMKSGKAITLHLVGHSPTEAHTLWNGAKIISDYFEKDPSRIKGKTMLELGAASGLPSLVAAILGAKKAVMTDFPDPDIVATMQRNIDECDETMEARFDVLVLADLLFRHSEHGALVKTIRETMRRSPESVAYVFFTSYRPWKKDLDMAFFDVARDAGLEVEQVEEIHLEKPLFKDDPGDLDVQKTVKGFADCSCSTDVIYVSLCFALERDGFVVVKAIASPAKLERLRDASTKATSLARSGGWPHVRTVGKQFPPWSAADAAEKGIWGVQHLMNPDLGGHDLFAEQYFSEEVLSIVRELLQCSDDDLVMELFNMLVRPESDFELRWHRDDIPAEASAQEEMERLAKPAFHAQYNFALFDDDSLVVVPGSHRRARTDAEREAGPFEKVLPDQLVVKLGPGDIVFYNNNILHRGVYDSSKERMTLHGSVGHVGGSALRARNVLQHGVGDWVAGCNFSRLEGRDRERAEAMRERLVKMGSASGDVGYSLQG
;
A
#
# COMPACT_ATOMS: atom_id res chain seq x y z
N MET A 1 -28.98 -14.60 66.06
CA MET A 1 -30.03 -13.82 65.39
C MET A 1 -29.30 -12.87 64.46
N ALA A 2 -28.87 -13.40 63.33
CA ALA A 2 -29.52 -13.29 62.02
C ALA A 2 -29.08 -11.99 61.31
N ALA A 3 -28.04 -12.11 60.48
CA ALA A 3 -27.75 -11.19 59.40
C ALA A 3 -28.48 -11.73 58.17
N GLU A 4 -29.39 -10.95 57.60
CA GLU A 4 -30.04 -11.26 56.33
C GLU A 4 -29.26 -10.57 55.20
N ASP A 5 -28.68 -11.38 54.33
CA ASP A 5 -28.12 -10.98 53.04
C ASP A 5 -29.28 -10.62 52.09
N LEU A 6 -29.32 -9.37 51.62
CA LEU A 6 -30.12 -8.97 50.46
C LEU A 6 -29.19 -8.91 49.22
N PRO A 7 -29.53 -9.59 48.11
CA PRO A 7 -28.75 -9.51 46.88
C PRO A 7 -29.04 -8.18 46.17
N ILE A 8 -28.00 -7.39 45.89
CA ILE A 8 -28.10 -6.24 44.99
C ILE A 8 -28.10 -6.78 43.56
N ASP A 9 -29.24 -6.62 42.90
CA ASP A 9 -29.44 -6.82 41.46
C ASP A 9 -28.66 -5.73 40.70
N LEU A 10 -27.69 -6.15 39.87
CA LEU A 10 -26.84 -5.26 39.07
C LEU A 10 -27.42 -4.96 37.67
N SER A 11 -28.73 -5.17 37.46
CA SER A 11 -29.33 -5.03 36.12
C SER A 11 -29.89 -3.65 35.73
N GLU A 12 -29.82 -2.62 36.57
CA GLU A 12 -30.35 -1.28 36.23
C GLU A 12 -29.46 -0.09 36.64
N ALA A 13 -28.18 -0.09 36.24
CA ALA A 13 -27.37 1.13 36.28
C ALA A 13 -26.84 1.43 34.88
N GLY A 14 -27.53 2.31 34.16
CA GLY A 14 -26.98 2.98 32.99
C GLY A 14 -25.69 3.70 33.37
N PHE A 15 -24.57 3.12 32.95
CA PHE A 15 -23.25 3.71 33.13
C PHE A 15 -23.11 4.88 32.15
N MET A 16 -23.25 6.10 32.70
CA MET A 16 -22.84 7.38 32.13
C MET A 16 -23.60 7.86 30.88
N ASP A 17 -24.76 8.48 31.10
CA ASP A 17 -25.16 9.65 30.31
C ASP A 17 -24.75 10.88 31.12
N ASP A 18 -23.79 11.66 30.60
CA ASP A 18 -23.42 12.93 31.21
C ASP A 18 -24.61 13.91 31.13
N PRO A 19 -24.87 14.71 32.19
CA PRO A 19 -25.96 15.69 32.17
C PRO A 19 -25.80 16.69 31.02
N GLU A 20 -26.91 17.21 30.49
CA GLU A 20 -27.00 18.10 29.31
C GLU A 20 -26.09 19.34 29.36
N ASP A 21 -25.62 19.71 30.56
CA ASP A 21 -24.79 20.88 30.85
C ASP A 21 -23.37 20.54 31.34
N TYR A 22 -22.93 19.27 31.25
CA TYR A 22 -21.66 18.81 31.82
C TYR A 22 -20.42 19.39 31.08
N TYR A 23 -20.55 19.65 29.79
CA TYR A 23 -19.55 20.36 28.99
C TYR A 23 -20.04 21.75 28.63
N PRO A 24 -19.19 22.81 28.70
CA PRO A 24 -19.55 24.10 28.15
C PRO A 24 -19.95 23.93 26.68
N PRO A 25 -21.04 24.57 26.22
CA PRO A 25 -21.50 24.42 24.85
C PRO A 25 -20.40 24.83 23.88
N THR A 26 -20.16 24.00 22.87
CA THR A 26 -19.27 24.29 21.75
C THR A 26 -19.62 25.68 21.21
N PRO A 27 -18.67 26.63 21.18
CA PRO A 27 -18.89 27.94 20.57
C PRO A 27 -19.50 27.80 19.16
N PRO A 28 -20.34 28.74 18.71
CA PRO A 28 -20.98 28.62 17.41
C PRO A 28 -19.94 28.77 16.26
N PRO A 29 -20.13 28.09 15.12
CA PRO A 29 -19.34 28.30 13.91
C PRO A 29 -19.27 29.77 13.51
N THR A 30 -18.13 30.20 12.96
CA THR A 30 -17.90 31.58 12.54
C THR A 30 -17.65 31.68 11.04
N LYS A 31 -17.57 32.92 10.53
CA LYS A 31 -17.22 33.20 9.13
C LYS A 31 -16.12 34.24 9.08
N GLU A 32 -15.15 34.04 8.21
CA GLU A 32 -14.16 35.04 7.84
C GLU A 32 -14.24 35.34 6.34
N ILE A 33 -13.92 36.57 5.95
CA ILE A 33 -13.83 36.96 4.54
C ILE A 33 -12.38 37.23 4.21
N PHE A 34 -11.79 36.40 3.36
CA PHE A 34 -10.48 36.64 2.77
C PHE A 34 -10.65 37.38 1.45
N THR A 35 -10.01 38.54 1.31
CA THR A 35 -10.04 39.30 0.04
C THR A 35 -8.73 39.08 -0.70
N MET A 36 -8.80 38.39 -1.83
CA MET A 36 -7.69 38.19 -2.74
C MET A 36 -7.14 39.53 -3.24
N LYS A 37 -5.87 39.58 -3.67
CA LYS A 37 -5.25 40.79 -4.26
C LYS A 37 -5.93 41.22 -5.56
N SER A 38 -6.57 40.27 -6.25
CA SER A 38 -7.46 40.55 -7.39
C SER A 38 -8.71 41.36 -7.02
N GLY A 39 -9.02 41.51 -5.73
CA GLY A 39 -10.24 42.12 -5.21
C GLY A 39 -11.41 41.15 -5.04
N LYS A 40 -11.25 39.87 -5.40
CA LYS A 40 -12.26 38.82 -5.20
C LYS A 40 -12.34 38.44 -3.71
N ALA A 41 -13.53 38.49 -3.14
CA ALA A 41 -13.78 38.04 -1.77
C ALA A 41 -14.12 36.54 -1.73
N ILE A 42 -13.48 35.79 -0.84
CA ILE A 42 -13.76 34.39 -0.52
C ILE A 42 -14.34 34.37 0.90
N THR A 43 -15.56 33.84 1.05
CA THR A 43 -16.18 33.63 2.35
C THR A 43 -15.79 32.25 2.85
N LEU A 44 -15.17 32.17 4.02
CA LEU A 44 -14.71 30.93 4.64
C LEU A 44 -15.57 30.67 5.88
N HIS A 45 -16.20 29.50 5.92
CA HIS A 45 -16.85 29.02 7.13
C HIS A 45 -15.79 28.32 8.00
N LEU A 46 -15.86 28.53 9.32
CA LEU A 46 -14.97 27.93 10.32
C LEU A 46 -15.82 27.17 11.35
N VAL A 47 -15.33 26.01 11.80
CA VAL A 47 -15.99 25.25 12.87
C VAL A 47 -16.03 26.06 14.17
N GLY A 48 -16.96 25.72 15.05
CA GLY A 48 -17.17 26.47 16.30
C GLY A 48 -16.05 26.28 17.33
N HIS A 49 -15.57 25.05 17.47
CA HIS A 49 -14.41 24.71 18.27
C HIS A 49 -13.76 23.47 17.69
N SER A 50 -12.44 23.37 17.86
CA SER A 50 -11.68 22.21 17.44
C SER A 50 -10.43 22.09 18.32
N PRO A 51 -10.12 20.88 18.85
CA PRO A 51 -8.91 20.63 19.62
C PRO A 51 -7.63 20.66 18.76
N THR A 52 -7.76 20.76 17.44
CA THR A 52 -6.67 21.03 16.48
C THR A 52 -6.71 22.46 15.95
N GLU A 53 -7.47 23.35 16.58
CA GLU A 53 -7.56 24.78 16.25
C GLU A 53 -8.13 25.08 14.85
N ALA A 54 -8.91 24.16 14.26
CA ALA A 54 -9.54 24.33 12.95
C ALA A 54 -10.63 25.43 12.91
N HIS A 55 -10.98 26.00 14.08
CA HIS A 55 -11.87 27.14 14.22
C HIS A 55 -11.20 28.50 13.92
N THR A 56 -9.91 28.48 13.56
CA THR A 56 -9.09 29.68 13.28
C THR A 56 -8.61 29.68 11.83
N LEU A 57 -8.66 30.84 11.16
CA LEU A 57 -7.98 31.02 9.87
C LEU A 57 -6.52 31.43 10.08
N TRP A 58 -5.64 30.45 9.89
CA TRP A 58 -4.21 30.55 10.19
C TRP A 58 -3.44 31.46 9.22
N ASN A 59 -2.36 32.08 9.71
CA ASN A 59 -1.57 33.04 8.94
C ASN A 59 -0.84 32.39 7.75
N GLY A 60 -0.30 31.19 7.92
CA GLY A 60 0.34 30.42 6.85
C GLY A 60 -0.59 30.23 5.65
N ALA A 61 -1.87 29.93 5.91
CA ALA A 61 -2.90 29.78 4.87
C ALA A 61 -3.16 31.09 4.09
N LYS A 62 -3.16 32.24 4.79
CA LYS A 62 -3.28 33.56 4.16
C LYS A 62 -2.05 33.89 3.31
N ILE A 63 -0.84 33.63 3.84
CA ILE A 63 0.41 34.01 3.17
C ILE A 63 0.72 33.13 1.95
N ILE A 64 0.49 31.82 2.00
CA ILE A 64 0.69 30.96 0.81
C ILE A 64 -0.30 31.29 -0.32
N SER A 65 -1.53 31.67 0.04
CA SER A 65 -2.53 32.15 -0.91
C SER A 65 -2.06 33.41 -1.64
N ASP A 66 -1.57 34.38 -0.86
CA ASP A 66 -0.93 35.59 -1.35
C ASP A 66 0.30 35.30 -2.23
N TYR A 67 1.06 34.26 -1.90
CA TYR A 67 2.27 33.83 -2.62
C TYR A 67 1.94 33.19 -3.96
N PHE A 68 0.84 32.45 -4.09
CA PHE A 68 0.31 31.99 -5.38
C PHE A 68 -0.25 33.14 -6.21
N GLU A 69 -0.95 34.10 -5.59
CA GLU A 69 -1.48 35.26 -6.33
C GLU A 69 -0.39 36.15 -6.91
N LYS A 70 0.74 36.31 -6.21
CA LYS A 70 1.91 37.06 -6.72
C LYS A 70 2.44 36.48 -8.04
N ASP A 71 2.39 35.17 -8.20
CA ASP A 71 2.85 34.46 -9.40
C ASP A 71 1.98 33.21 -9.66
N PRO A 72 0.89 33.36 -10.43
CA PRO A 72 -0.05 32.26 -10.68
C PRO A 72 0.57 31.09 -11.44
N SER A 73 1.73 31.25 -12.10
CA SER A 73 2.40 30.16 -12.83
C SER A 73 2.82 29.01 -11.91
N ARG A 74 2.97 29.29 -10.61
CA ARG A 74 3.29 28.32 -9.56
C ARG A 74 2.22 27.25 -9.40
N ILE A 75 0.97 27.56 -9.75
CA ILE A 75 -0.18 26.67 -9.50
C ILE A 75 -1.05 26.45 -10.73
N LYS A 76 -1.02 27.35 -11.71
CA LYS A 76 -1.83 27.25 -12.92
C LYS A 76 -1.51 25.98 -13.71
N GLY A 77 -2.54 25.19 -14.02
CA GLY A 77 -2.44 23.91 -14.72
C GLY A 77 -1.89 22.76 -13.87
N LYS A 78 -1.56 23.01 -12.59
CA LYS A 78 -1.02 22.02 -11.66
C LYS A 78 -2.09 21.38 -10.80
N THR A 79 -1.76 20.24 -10.22
CA THR A 79 -2.59 19.50 -9.26
C THR A 79 -2.08 19.73 -7.84
N MET A 80 -2.95 20.06 -6.89
CA MET A 80 -2.60 20.48 -5.53
C MET A 80 -3.22 19.60 -4.44
N LEU A 81 -2.48 19.33 -3.37
CA LEU A 81 -2.98 18.76 -2.12
C LEU A 81 -2.66 19.66 -0.93
N GLU A 82 -3.67 19.99 -0.15
CA GLU A 82 -3.55 20.69 1.11
C GLU A 82 -3.73 19.70 2.27
N LEU A 83 -2.74 19.65 3.15
CA LEU A 83 -2.78 18.89 4.40
C LEU A 83 -3.15 19.85 5.53
N GLY A 84 -4.13 19.49 6.36
CA GLY A 84 -4.59 20.35 7.46
C GLY A 84 -5.32 21.59 6.99
N ALA A 85 -6.27 21.41 6.07
CA ALA A 85 -6.89 22.51 5.35
C ALA A 85 -7.75 23.42 6.23
N ALA A 86 -8.45 22.86 7.22
CA ALA A 86 -9.45 23.50 8.08
C ALA A 86 -10.51 24.26 7.28
N SER A 87 -10.25 25.54 7.01
CA SER A 87 -11.06 26.38 6.11
C SER A 87 -10.80 26.11 4.63
N GLY A 88 -9.57 25.71 4.30
CA GLY A 88 -9.14 25.33 2.98
C GLY A 88 -8.83 26.47 2.01
N LEU A 89 -8.56 27.66 2.56
CA LEU A 89 -8.26 28.87 1.79
C LEU A 89 -7.19 28.65 0.67
N PRO A 90 -6.03 28.02 0.92
CA PRO A 90 -5.02 27.75 -0.11
C PRO A 90 -5.55 26.98 -1.32
N SER A 91 -6.32 25.92 -1.11
CA SER A 91 -6.91 25.13 -2.20
C SER A 91 -7.94 25.91 -3.01
N LEU A 92 -8.77 26.72 -2.36
CA LEU A 92 -9.74 27.59 -3.04
C LEU A 92 -9.04 28.64 -3.90
N VAL A 93 -7.99 29.28 -3.37
CA VAL A 93 -7.18 30.25 -4.12
C VAL A 93 -6.45 29.58 -5.29
N ALA A 94 -5.88 28.39 -5.09
CA ALA A 94 -5.27 27.60 -6.15
C ALA A 94 -6.24 27.29 -7.30
N ALA A 95 -7.45 26.84 -6.98
CA ALA A 95 -8.51 26.59 -7.95
C ALA A 95 -8.85 27.87 -8.75
N ILE A 96 -9.04 29.00 -8.07
CA ILE A 96 -9.32 30.30 -8.71
C ILE A 96 -8.19 30.75 -9.64
N LEU A 97 -6.94 30.47 -9.28
CA LEU A 97 -5.75 30.80 -10.10
C LEU A 97 -5.52 29.83 -11.27
N GLY A 98 -6.42 28.87 -11.45
CA GLY A 98 -6.44 27.95 -12.58
C GLY A 98 -5.61 26.69 -12.34
N ALA A 99 -5.47 26.24 -11.09
CA ALA A 99 -5.04 24.87 -10.81
C ALA A 99 -5.88 23.90 -11.62
N LYS A 100 -5.23 22.90 -12.23
CA LYS A 100 -5.95 21.78 -12.85
C LYS A 100 -6.72 20.99 -11.80
N LYS A 101 -6.20 20.95 -10.57
CA LYS A 101 -6.87 20.31 -9.44
C LYS A 101 -6.39 20.83 -8.09
N ALA A 102 -7.26 20.87 -7.07
CA ALA A 102 -6.92 21.06 -5.66
C ALA A 102 -7.69 20.07 -4.76
N VAL A 103 -7.01 19.40 -3.83
CA VAL A 103 -7.59 18.47 -2.86
C VAL A 103 -7.29 18.95 -1.45
N MET A 104 -8.29 18.87 -0.59
CA MET A 104 -8.25 19.38 0.77
C MET A 104 -8.40 18.20 1.71
N THR A 105 -7.49 18.08 2.68
CA THR A 105 -7.51 17.00 3.68
C THR A 105 -7.29 17.56 5.07
N ASP A 106 -7.93 16.94 6.07
CA ASP A 106 -7.78 17.31 7.48
C ASP A 106 -7.99 16.09 8.38
N PHE A 107 -7.88 16.29 9.69
CA PHE A 107 -8.26 15.35 10.73
C PHE A 107 -9.69 14.84 10.49
N PRO A 108 -9.98 13.55 10.74
CA PRO A 108 -11.29 12.94 10.45
C PRO A 108 -12.36 13.36 11.48
N ASP A 109 -12.59 14.66 11.59
CA ASP A 109 -13.66 15.29 12.35
C ASP A 109 -14.82 15.62 11.38
N PRO A 110 -16.03 15.08 11.60
CA PRO A 110 -17.18 15.30 10.73
C PRO A 110 -17.53 16.79 10.52
N ASP A 111 -17.33 17.64 11.51
CA ASP A 111 -17.67 19.07 11.43
C ASP A 111 -16.64 19.82 10.58
N ILE A 112 -15.36 19.45 10.68
CA ILE A 112 -14.28 19.99 9.83
C ILE A 112 -14.49 19.56 8.38
N VAL A 113 -14.79 18.28 8.14
CA VAL A 113 -15.04 17.75 6.78
C VAL A 113 -16.29 18.40 6.17
N ALA A 114 -17.38 18.55 6.92
CA ALA A 114 -18.59 19.22 6.45
C ALA A 114 -18.35 20.72 6.15
N THR A 115 -17.50 21.37 6.95
CA THR A 115 -17.11 22.77 6.73
C THR A 115 -16.25 22.93 5.48
N MET A 116 -15.27 22.04 5.26
CA MET A 116 -14.48 22.00 4.02
C MET A 116 -15.39 21.76 2.80
N GLN A 117 -16.30 20.78 2.88
CA GLN A 117 -17.24 20.51 1.78
C GLN A 117 -18.13 21.70 1.49
N ARG A 118 -18.62 22.42 2.52
CA ARG A 118 -19.39 23.66 2.31
C ARG A 118 -18.57 24.74 1.61
N ASN A 119 -17.30 24.92 2.01
CA ASN A 119 -16.41 25.89 1.37
C ASN A 119 -16.09 25.49 -0.09
N ILE A 120 -16.04 24.18 -0.41
CA ILE A 120 -15.91 23.65 -1.78
C ILE A 120 -17.21 23.82 -2.57
N ASP A 121 -18.37 23.50 -2.01
CA ASP A 121 -19.66 23.61 -2.72
C ASP A 121 -19.98 25.08 -3.07
N GLU A 122 -19.53 26.01 -2.23
CA GLU A 122 -19.58 27.45 -2.51
C GLU A 122 -18.48 27.90 -3.52
N CYS A 123 -17.63 26.98 -3.98
CA CYS A 123 -16.51 27.17 -4.92
C CYS A 123 -16.48 26.07 -6.00
N ASP A 124 -17.29 26.22 -7.06
CA ASP A 124 -17.45 25.28 -8.19
C ASP A 124 -16.12 24.64 -8.69
N GLU A 125 -15.89 23.33 -8.45
CA GLU A 125 -15.26 22.30 -9.34
C GLU A 125 -14.81 20.98 -8.60
N THR A 126 -14.68 19.85 -9.33
CA THR A 126 -14.37 18.48 -8.82
C THR A 126 -13.25 17.72 -9.60
N MET A 127 -12.72 16.59 -9.06
CA MET A 127 -11.28 16.19 -9.05
C MET A 127 -10.88 14.68 -9.28
N GLU A 128 -9.64 14.35 -9.77
CA GLU A 128 -8.93 13.00 -9.81
C GLU A 128 -7.34 13.03 -9.79
N ALA A 129 -6.61 11.94 -9.43
CA ALA A 129 -5.38 11.81 -8.55
C ALA A 129 -3.90 12.21 -8.96
N ARG A 130 -3.03 12.28 -7.90
CA ARG A 130 -1.60 12.73 -7.67
C ARG A 130 -1.27 14.23 -7.89
N PHE A 131 -0.31 14.79 -7.14
CA PHE A 131 -0.18 16.25 -6.94
C PHE A 131 1.19 16.84 -7.32
N ASP A 132 1.21 17.86 -8.17
CA ASP A 132 2.40 18.65 -8.51
C ASP A 132 2.77 19.64 -7.39
N VAL A 133 1.81 20.07 -6.57
CA VAL A 133 2.02 21.03 -5.47
C VAL A 133 1.39 20.51 -4.18
N LEU A 134 2.14 20.54 -3.08
CA LEU A 134 1.59 20.28 -1.74
C LEU A 134 1.66 21.56 -0.91
N VAL A 135 0.69 21.76 -0.02
CA VAL A 135 0.68 22.88 0.93
C VAL A 135 0.46 22.35 2.35
N LEU A 136 1.37 22.74 3.23
CA LEU A 136 1.26 22.56 4.67
C LEU A 136 1.27 23.95 5.30
N ALA A 137 0.13 24.37 5.83
CA ALA A 137 -0.01 25.68 6.48
C ALA A 137 -0.21 25.48 7.99
N ASP A 138 0.73 25.99 8.79
CA ASP A 138 0.68 25.98 10.27
C ASP A 138 0.52 24.58 10.91
N LEU A 139 1.10 23.55 10.29
CA LEU A 139 1.01 22.15 10.76
C LEU A 139 2.18 21.68 11.64
N LEU A 140 3.22 22.48 11.80
CA LEU A 140 4.47 22.02 12.42
C LEU A 140 4.40 21.91 13.96
N PHE A 141 3.33 22.40 14.60
CA PHE A 141 3.26 22.42 16.05
C PHE A 141 3.11 21.03 16.68
N ARG A 142 2.71 20.00 15.94
CA ARG A 142 2.62 18.63 16.46
C ARG A 142 3.90 17.84 16.13
N HIS A 143 4.93 18.08 16.92
CA HIS A 143 6.30 17.54 16.71
C HIS A 143 6.37 16.01 16.56
N SER A 144 5.49 15.26 17.23
CA SER A 144 5.42 13.79 17.08
C SER A 144 5.05 13.33 15.67
N GLU A 145 4.34 14.16 14.91
CA GLU A 145 3.82 13.82 13.58
C GLU A 145 4.70 14.29 12.43
N HIS A 146 5.84 14.95 12.70
CA HIS A 146 6.73 15.45 11.65
C HIS A 146 7.14 14.34 10.67
N GLY A 147 7.46 13.15 11.19
CA GLY A 147 7.77 11.99 10.35
C GLY A 147 6.59 11.54 9.47
N ALA A 148 5.36 11.60 10.00
CA ALA A 148 4.15 11.27 9.25
C ALA A 148 3.81 12.32 8.18
N LEU A 149 4.03 13.61 8.46
CA LEU A 149 3.87 14.70 7.51
C LEU A 149 4.88 14.59 6.35
N VAL A 150 6.17 14.38 6.66
CA VAL A 150 7.21 14.16 5.64
C VAL A 150 6.92 12.90 4.82
N LYS A 151 6.45 11.82 5.46
CA LYS A 151 5.99 10.61 4.75
C LYS A 151 4.85 10.94 3.77
N THR A 152 3.85 11.69 4.21
CA THR A 152 2.71 12.09 3.37
C THR A 152 3.16 12.94 2.17
N ILE A 153 4.09 13.88 2.38
CA ILE A 153 4.68 14.66 1.29
C ILE A 153 5.29 13.75 0.24
N ARG A 154 6.09 12.77 0.67
CA ARG A 154 6.79 11.83 -0.23
C ARG A 154 5.85 10.88 -0.95
N GLU A 155 4.73 10.50 -0.33
CA GLU A 155 3.77 9.54 -0.88
C GLU A 155 2.80 10.18 -1.87
N THR A 156 2.49 11.46 -1.69
CA THR A 156 1.42 12.14 -2.44
C THR A 156 1.96 13.12 -3.51
N MET A 157 3.17 13.66 -3.32
CA MET A 157 3.84 14.53 -4.29
C MET A 157 4.30 13.75 -5.53
N ARG A 158 3.98 14.28 -6.71
CA ARG A 158 4.44 13.78 -8.00
C ARG A 158 5.97 13.87 -8.05
N ARG A 159 6.63 12.83 -8.52
CA ARG A 159 8.09 12.84 -8.71
C ARG A 159 8.46 13.60 -9.97
N SER A 160 8.74 14.89 -9.83
CA SER A 160 9.20 15.78 -10.88
C SER A 160 10.07 16.84 -10.23
N PRO A 161 11.17 17.29 -10.86
CA PRO A 161 11.90 18.48 -10.39
C PRO A 161 11.04 19.75 -10.38
N GLU A 162 9.86 19.72 -11.03
CA GLU A 162 8.88 20.81 -11.03
C GLU A 162 7.83 20.70 -9.91
N SER A 163 7.87 19.63 -9.11
CA SER A 163 6.97 19.43 -7.98
C SER A 163 7.55 19.98 -6.68
N VAL A 164 6.68 20.52 -5.84
CA VAL A 164 7.11 21.23 -4.62
C VAL A 164 6.08 21.10 -3.50
N ALA A 165 6.55 20.93 -2.26
CA ALA A 165 5.74 21.10 -1.06
C ALA A 165 6.08 22.45 -0.41
N TYR A 166 5.08 23.33 -0.31
CA TYR A 166 5.22 24.61 0.38
C TYR A 166 4.80 24.46 1.84
N VAL A 167 5.71 24.78 2.75
CA VAL A 167 5.50 24.72 4.20
C VAL A 167 5.56 26.14 4.75
N PHE A 168 4.40 26.69 5.11
CA PHE A 168 4.26 28.04 5.67
C PHE A 168 3.74 27.95 7.09
N PHE A 169 4.46 28.52 8.06
CA PHE A 169 4.06 28.41 9.46
C PHE A 169 4.53 29.59 10.30
N THR A 170 3.84 29.77 11.43
CA THR A 170 4.24 30.61 12.55
C THR A 170 4.54 29.72 13.76
N SER A 171 5.70 29.90 14.40
CA SER A 171 6.01 29.28 15.69
C SER A 171 5.23 29.93 16.83
N TYR A 172 3.92 29.68 16.88
CA TYR A 172 3.01 30.31 17.84
C TYR A 172 3.31 29.95 19.31
N ARG A 173 4.11 28.89 19.54
CA ARG A 173 4.77 28.60 20.83
C ARG A 173 6.26 28.88 20.70
N PRO A 174 6.73 30.14 20.90
CA PRO A 174 8.11 30.53 20.60
C PRO A 174 9.18 29.68 21.27
N TRP A 175 8.91 29.18 22.48
CA TRP A 175 9.84 28.31 23.23
C TRP A 175 10.00 26.90 22.63
N LYS A 176 9.20 26.53 21.63
CA LYS A 176 9.33 25.28 20.85
C LYS A 176 9.73 25.52 19.40
N LYS A 177 10.10 26.74 19.02
CA LYS A 177 10.52 27.10 17.65
C LYS A 177 11.57 26.13 17.09
N ASP A 178 12.55 25.75 17.88
CA ASP A 178 13.61 24.82 17.44
C ASP A 178 13.04 23.43 17.10
N LEU A 179 11.98 22.99 17.81
CA LEU A 179 11.27 21.76 17.50
C LEU A 179 10.41 21.89 16.24
N ASP A 180 9.81 23.06 15.97
CA ASP A 180 9.12 23.31 14.70
C ASP A 180 10.11 23.25 13.53
N MET A 181 11.28 23.88 13.67
CA MET A 181 12.34 23.89 12.67
C MET A 181 12.95 22.51 12.41
N ALA A 182 12.96 21.61 13.40
CA ALA A 182 13.44 20.25 13.25
C ALA A 182 12.68 19.44 12.18
N PHE A 183 11.45 19.86 11.80
CA PHE A 183 10.73 19.30 10.66
C PHE A 183 11.58 19.26 9.39
N PHE A 184 12.34 20.33 9.13
CA PHE A 184 13.15 20.45 7.92
C PHE A 184 14.39 19.57 7.96
N ASP A 185 14.88 19.23 9.14
CA ASP A 185 15.94 18.22 9.28
C ASP A 185 15.37 16.83 8.96
N VAL A 186 14.17 16.51 9.46
CA VAL A 186 13.44 15.28 9.08
C VAL A 186 13.18 15.22 7.57
N ALA A 187 12.82 16.34 6.94
CA ALA A 187 12.59 16.44 5.51
C ALA A 187 13.88 16.19 4.70
N ARG A 188 15.00 16.81 5.11
CA ARG A 188 16.33 16.59 4.50
C ARG A 188 16.80 15.15 4.65
N ASP A 189 16.65 14.58 5.85
CA ASP A 189 16.98 13.17 6.14
C ASP A 189 16.14 12.21 5.28
N ALA A 190 14.94 12.63 4.89
CA ALA A 190 14.05 11.88 3.98
C ALA A 190 14.33 12.14 2.49
N GLY A 191 15.36 12.92 2.15
CA GLY A 191 15.82 13.16 0.77
C GLY A 191 15.15 14.33 0.05
N LEU A 192 14.54 15.27 0.78
CA LEU A 192 14.00 16.51 0.19
C LEU A 192 15.05 17.62 0.21
N GLU A 193 15.10 18.40 -0.87
CA GLU A 193 15.85 19.66 -0.91
C GLU A 193 14.98 20.75 -0.28
N VAL A 194 15.46 21.36 0.80
CA VAL A 194 14.71 22.37 1.55
C VAL A 194 15.31 23.75 1.33
N GLU A 195 14.53 24.66 0.76
CA GLU A 195 14.89 26.07 0.56
C GLU A 195 13.91 26.98 1.31
N GLN A 196 14.42 27.99 2.04
CA GLN A 196 13.55 29.04 2.57
C GLN A 196 13.19 30.02 1.45
N VAL A 197 11.91 30.14 1.12
CA VAL A 197 11.43 30.94 -0.02
C VAL A 197 10.77 32.26 0.38
N GLU A 198 10.38 32.42 1.64
CA GLU A 198 9.71 33.64 2.12
C GLU A 198 9.93 33.81 3.64
N GLU A 199 9.99 35.06 4.11
CA GLU A 199 9.93 35.43 5.53
C GLU A 199 9.18 36.76 5.65
N ILE A 200 8.08 36.79 6.39
CA ILE A 200 7.24 37.99 6.55
C ILE A 200 7.02 38.25 8.03
N HIS A 201 7.27 39.50 8.43
CA HIS A 201 6.95 39.99 9.77
C HIS A 201 5.60 40.73 9.74
N LEU A 202 4.65 40.24 10.51
CA LEU A 202 3.30 40.78 10.65
C LEU A 202 3.24 41.90 11.70
N GLU A 203 2.30 42.83 11.58
CA GLU A 203 2.14 43.92 12.56
C GLU A 203 1.72 43.40 13.95
N LYS A 204 0.96 42.31 14.00
CA LYS A 204 0.35 41.73 15.21
C LYS A 204 0.49 40.19 15.20
N PRO A 205 0.64 39.55 16.37
CA PRO A 205 0.63 38.09 16.48
C PRO A 205 -0.76 37.53 16.19
N LEU A 206 -0.84 36.23 15.87
CA LEU A 206 -2.11 35.54 15.60
C LEU A 206 -3.03 35.55 16.83
N PHE A 207 -2.52 35.14 17.98
CA PHE A 207 -3.24 35.16 19.26
C PHE A 207 -2.79 36.33 20.11
N LYS A 208 -3.77 37.05 20.67
CA LYS A 208 -3.51 38.20 21.52
C LYS A 208 -3.19 37.71 22.95
N ASP A 209 -2.16 38.29 23.55
CA ASP A 209 -1.74 38.03 24.94
C ASP A 209 -1.14 36.62 25.19
N ASP A 210 -0.82 35.88 24.12
CA ASP A 210 -0.09 34.61 24.22
C ASP A 210 1.33 34.82 24.76
N PRO A 211 1.80 33.98 25.71
CA PRO A 211 3.11 34.15 26.31
C PRO A 211 4.23 33.91 25.28
N GLY A 212 5.40 34.53 25.49
CA GLY A 212 6.60 34.28 24.68
C GLY A 212 7.06 35.47 23.85
N ASP A 213 7.99 35.21 22.93
CA ASP A 213 8.62 36.23 22.09
C ASP A 213 7.65 36.67 20.97
N LEU A 214 7.19 37.92 21.06
CA LEU A 214 6.27 38.52 20.09
C LEU A 214 6.87 38.63 18.69
N ASP A 215 8.19 38.79 18.55
CA ASP A 215 8.82 38.87 17.23
C ASP A 215 8.76 37.51 16.52
N VAL A 216 8.90 36.42 17.28
CA VAL A 216 8.72 35.05 16.75
C VAL A 216 7.26 34.79 16.38
N GLN A 217 6.31 35.18 17.22
CA GLN A 217 4.87 35.00 16.97
C GLN A 217 4.34 35.84 15.79
N LYS A 218 5.04 36.93 15.44
CA LYS A 218 4.71 37.78 14.28
C LYS A 218 5.39 37.33 13.00
N THR A 219 6.30 36.37 13.05
CA THR A 219 7.07 35.96 11.88
C THR A 219 6.46 34.73 11.24
N VAL A 220 6.05 34.84 9.97
CA VAL A 220 5.67 33.70 9.12
C VAL A 220 6.88 33.34 8.27
N LYS A 221 7.26 32.07 8.28
CA LYS A 221 8.32 31.55 7.40
C LYS A 221 7.72 30.61 6.36
N GLY A 222 8.17 30.75 5.12
CA GLY A 222 7.81 29.89 4.01
C GLY A 222 9.04 29.11 3.53
N PHE A 223 8.89 27.80 3.40
CA PHE A 223 9.89 26.88 2.84
C PHE A 223 9.30 26.15 1.63
N ALA A 224 10.17 25.83 0.68
CA ALA A 224 9.88 24.94 -0.43
C ALA A 224 10.72 23.68 -0.26
N ASP A 225 10.04 22.55 -0.16
CA ASP A 225 10.64 21.23 -0.14
C ASP A 225 10.48 20.60 -1.53
N CYS A 226 11.58 20.54 -2.28
CA CYS A 226 11.63 20.01 -3.64
C CYS A 226 12.21 18.59 -3.64
N SER A 227 11.84 17.77 -4.64
CA SER A 227 12.47 16.47 -4.78
C SER A 227 13.95 16.62 -5.14
N CYS A 228 14.85 16.06 -4.34
CA CYS A 228 16.27 16.03 -4.64
C CYS A 228 16.54 15.17 -5.88
N SER A 229 17.44 15.62 -6.75
CA SER A 229 17.99 14.81 -7.86
C SER A 229 19.00 13.75 -7.41
N THR A 230 19.11 13.50 -6.10
CA THR A 230 20.01 12.50 -5.52
C THR A 230 19.25 11.46 -4.69
N ASP A 231 19.45 10.20 -5.07
CA ASP A 231 18.73 9.00 -4.67
C ASP A 231 18.73 8.72 -3.15
N VAL A 232 17.66 9.13 -2.44
CA VAL A 232 17.18 8.43 -1.23
C VAL A 232 15.79 7.88 -1.53
N ILE A 233 15.80 6.72 -2.19
CA ILE A 233 14.65 6.13 -2.86
C ILE A 233 13.73 5.45 -1.82
N TYR A 234 12.62 6.07 -1.41
CA TYR A 234 11.43 5.26 -1.12
C TYR A 234 10.89 4.84 -2.47
N VAL A 235 11.18 3.62 -2.83
CA VAL A 235 10.80 3.02 -4.09
C VAL A 235 9.29 2.78 -4.05
N SER A 236 8.48 3.34 -4.96
CA SER A 236 7.10 2.82 -5.14
C SER A 236 7.21 1.31 -5.37
N LEU A 237 6.25 0.50 -4.91
CA LEU A 237 6.32 -0.94 -5.10
C LEU A 237 6.51 -1.29 -6.59
N CYS A 238 5.89 -0.50 -7.47
CA CYS A 238 6.09 -0.54 -8.91
C CYS A 238 7.52 -0.26 -9.34
N PHE A 239 8.17 0.77 -8.78
CA PHE A 239 9.57 1.09 -9.10
C PHE A 239 10.54 0.02 -8.59
N ALA A 240 10.26 -0.68 -7.48
CA ALA A 240 11.12 -1.76 -6.97
C ALA A 240 10.99 -2.97 -7.87
N LEU A 241 9.75 -3.33 -8.17
CA LEU A 241 9.46 -4.39 -9.11
C LEU A 241 10.05 -4.07 -10.49
N GLU A 242 10.02 -2.81 -10.92
CA GLU A 242 10.59 -2.37 -12.18
C GLU A 242 12.13 -2.42 -12.16
N ARG A 243 12.78 -1.89 -11.13
CA ARG A 243 14.24 -1.83 -11.02
C ARG A 243 14.85 -3.21 -10.76
N ASP A 244 14.35 -3.90 -9.74
CA ASP A 244 14.98 -5.11 -9.21
C ASP A 244 14.31 -6.39 -9.72
N GLY A 245 13.06 -6.31 -10.17
CA GLY A 245 12.26 -7.48 -10.56
C GLY A 245 11.58 -8.15 -9.37
N PHE A 246 11.73 -7.61 -8.16
CA PHE A 246 11.01 -8.04 -6.97
C PHE A 246 10.88 -6.89 -5.97
N VAL A 247 9.95 -7.02 -5.02
CA VAL A 247 9.72 -6.08 -3.93
C VAL A 247 9.25 -6.83 -2.68
N VAL A 248 9.81 -6.48 -1.53
CA VAL A 248 9.44 -7.06 -0.22
C VAL A 248 8.65 -6.04 0.59
N VAL A 249 7.47 -6.43 1.07
CA VAL A 249 6.67 -5.67 2.03
C VAL A 249 6.68 -6.41 3.36
N LYS A 250 6.96 -5.67 4.43
CA LYS A 250 7.21 -6.25 5.75
C LYS A 250 5.92 -6.38 6.57
N ALA A 251 5.79 -7.49 7.28
CA ALA A 251 4.76 -7.72 8.31
C ALA A 251 3.32 -7.32 7.91
N ILE A 252 2.79 -7.87 6.81
CA ILE A 252 1.44 -7.56 6.29
C ILE A 252 0.28 -8.19 7.08
N ALA A 253 0.58 -9.01 8.10
CA ALA A 253 -0.43 -9.67 8.92
C ALA A 253 -0.17 -9.45 10.40
N SER A 254 -1.24 -9.32 11.18
CA SER A 254 -1.14 -9.24 12.64
C SER A 254 -0.57 -10.55 13.22
N PRO A 255 0.11 -10.50 14.38
CA PRO A 255 0.63 -11.71 15.03
C PRO A 255 -0.44 -12.81 15.23
N ALA A 256 -1.65 -12.42 15.61
CA ALA A 256 -2.76 -13.36 15.80
C ALA A 256 -3.22 -14.01 14.48
N LYS A 257 -3.29 -13.25 13.38
CA LYS A 257 -3.61 -13.80 12.05
C LYS A 257 -2.51 -14.74 11.57
N LEU A 258 -1.24 -14.37 11.80
CA LEU A 258 -0.08 -15.19 11.46
C LEU A 258 -0.08 -16.53 12.19
N GLU A 259 -0.41 -16.57 13.49
CA GLU A 259 -0.55 -17.81 14.26
C GLU A 259 -1.68 -18.71 13.72
N ARG A 260 -2.86 -18.14 13.45
CA ARG A 260 -3.98 -18.89 12.84
C ARG A 260 -3.57 -19.50 11.49
N LEU A 261 -2.84 -18.75 10.66
CA LEU A 261 -2.35 -19.22 9.37
C LEU A 261 -1.30 -20.32 9.51
N ARG A 262 -0.40 -20.22 10.49
CA ARG A 262 0.56 -21.30 10.81
C ARG A 262 -0.15 -22.58 11.22
N ASP A 263 -1.16 -22.49 12.06
CA ASP A 263 -1.92 -23.65 12.52
C ASP A 263 -2.65 -24.35 11.35
N ALA A 264 -3.33 -23.58 10.50
CA ALA A 264 -3.99 -24.11 9.31
C ALA A 264 -2.99 -24.73 8.33
N SER A 265 -1.87 -24.06 8.09
CA SER A 265 -0.78 -24.51 7.21
C SER A 265 -0.13 -25.79 7.71
N THR A 266 0.07 -25.91 9.02
CA THR A 266 0.59 -27.12 9.65
C THR A 266 -0.34 -28.30 9.43
N LYS A 267 -1.65 -28.11 9.68
CA LYS A 267 -2.67 -29.15 9.48
C LYS A 267 -2.76 -29.58 8.01
N ALA A 268 -2.77 -28.63 7.07
CA ALA A 268 -2.78 -28.91 5.64
C ALA A 268 -1.53 -29.68 5.20
N THR A 269 -0.35 -29.29 5.69
CA THR A 269 0.92 -29.97 5.40
C THR A 269 0.94 -31.39 5.97
N SER A 270 0.47 -31.59 7.20
CA SER A 270 0.37 -32.92 7.81
C SER A 270 -0.58 -33.83 7.04
N LEU A 271 -1.73 -33.30 6.58
CA LEU A 271 -2.68 -34.05 5.75
C LEU A 271 -2.09 -34.44 4.40
N ALA A 272 -1.34 -33.53 3.76
CA ALA A 272 -0.63 -33.81 2.52
C ALA A 272 0.44 -34.90 2.69
N ARG A 273 1.28 -34.78 3.73
CA ARG A 273 2.34 -35.77 4.02
C ARG A 273 1.80 -37.16 4.34
N SER A 274 0.62 -37.25 4.97
CA SER A 274 -0.02 -38.54 5.26
C SER A 274 -0.76 -39.15 4.06
N GLY A 275 -0.79 -38.46 2.91
CA GLY A 275 -1.51 -38.88 1.71
C GLY A 275 -3.01 -38.57 1.72
N GLY A 276 -3.51 -37.89 2.76
CA GLY A 276 -4.91 -37.46 2.85
C GLY A 276 -5.26 -36.26 1.96
N TRP A 277 -4.26 -35.61 1.33
CA TRP A 277 -4.46 -34.57 0.34
C TRP A 277 -3.63 -34.87 -0.93
N PRO A 278 -4.25 -35.12 -2.09
CA PRO A 278 -3.53 -35.58 -3.28
C PRO A 278 -2.84 -34.44 -4.06
N HIS A 279 -3.22 -33.17 -3.81
CA HIS A 279 -2.71 -32.04 -4.56
C HIS A 279 -1.42 -31.50 -3.92
N VAL A 280 -0.29 -32.10 -4.31
CA VAL A 280 1.04 -31.83 -3.73
C VAL A 280 2.09 -31.54 -4.80
N ARG A 281 3.24 -31.01 -4.40
CA ARG A 281 4.45 -30.91 -5.23
C ARG A 281 5.51 -31.85 -4.70
N THR A 282 6.03 -32.73 -5.56
CA THR A 282 6.95 -33.81 -5.18
C THR A 282 8.41 -33.40 -5.24
N VAL A 283 9.19 -33.75 -4.21
CA VAL A 283 10.65 -33.50 -4.17
C VAL A 283 11.34 -34.17 -5.37
N GLY A 284 12.31 -33.46 -5.96
CA GLY A 284 13.01 -33.90 -7.16
C GLY A 284 12.29 -33.56 -8.48
N LYS A 285 11.10 -32.94 -8.43
CA LYS A 285 10.35 -32.51 -9.61
C LYS A 285 9.86 -31.06 -9.51
N GLN A 286 10.42 -30.19 -10.36
CA GLN A 286 10.12 -28.76 -10.38
C GLN A 286 8.77 -28.41 -10.99
N PHE A 287 8.35 -29.09 -12.06
CA PHE A 287 7.14 -28.77 -12.82
C PHE A 287 6.12 -29.92 -12.79
N PRO A 288 4.81 -29.61 -12.94
CA PRO A 288 3.77 -30.64 -13.01
C PRO A 288 3.95 -31.55 -14.25
N PRO A 289 3.25 -32.70 -14.31
CA PRO A 289 2.32 -33.22 -13.29
C PRO A 289 3.06 -33.83 -12.09
N TRP A 290 2.64 -33.50 -10.88
CA TRP A 290 3.11 -34.17 -9.66
C TRP A 290 2.15 -35.30 -9.29
N SER A 291 2.68 -36.39 -8.74
CA SER A 291 1.87 -37.53 -8.33
C SER A 291 1.94 -37.73 -6.81
N ALA A 292 0.80 -38.02 -6.20
CA ALA A 292 0.73 -38.35 -4.77
C ALA A 292 1.51 -39.63 -4.45
N ALA A 293 1.63 -40.55 -5.41
CA ALA A 293 2.42 -41.77 -5.28
C ALA A 293 3.93 -41.46 -5.15
N ASP A 294 4.47 -40.62 -6.05
CA ASP A 294 5.87 -40.20 -5.96
C ASP A 294 6.13 -39.38 -4.70
N ALA A 295 5.15 -38.56 -4.27
CA ALA A 295 5.24 -37.77 -3.05
C ALA A 295 5.32 -38.63 -1.77
N ALA A 296 4.66 -39.79 -1.75
CA ALA A 296 4.74 -40.72 -0.62
C ALA A 296 6.15 -41.33 -0.47
N GLU A 297 6.88 -41.50 -1.58
CA GLU A 297 8.25 -42.04 -1.57
C GLU A 297 9.31 -40.95 -1.36
N LYS A 298 9.18 -39.82 -2.08
CA LYS A 298 10.22 -38.80 -2.18
C LYS A 298 10.01 -37.61 -1.25
N GLY A 299 8.82 -37.48 -0.68
CA GLY A 299 8.43 -36.30 0.09
C GLY A 299 7.85 -35.17 -0.75
N ILE A 300 7.46 -34.09 -0.09
CA ILE A 300 6.80 -32.93 -0.68
C ILE A 300 7.58 -31.64 -0.44
N TRP A 301 7.51 -30.71 -1.40
CA TRP A 301 7.99 -29.34 -1.23
C TRP A 301 6.87 -28.30 -1.42
N GLY A 302 5.63 -28.75 -1.63
CA GLY A 302 4.47 -27.88 -1.68
C GLY A 302 3.13 -28.60 -1.54
N VAL A 303 2.13 -27.85 -1.10
CA VAL A 303 0.72 -28.21 -1.00
C VAL A 303 -0.06 -27.29 -1.93
N GLN A 304 -0.98 -27.83 -2.71
CA GLN A 304 -1.72 -27.08 -3.73
C GLN A 304 -3.20 -26.93 -3.39
N HIS A 305 -3.84 -25.94 -4.02
CA HIS A 305 -5.28 -25.64 -3.92
C HIS A 305 -5.75 -25.37 -2.50
N LEU A 306 -5.12 -24.40 -1.84
CA LEU A 306 -5.44 -24.08 -0.44
C LEU A 306 -6.88 -23.58 -0.23
N MET A 307 -7.50 -23.02 -1.28
CA MET A 307 -8.89 -22.54 -1.24
C MET A 307 -9.92 -23.61 -1.66
N ASN A 308 -9.49 -24.84 -1.90
CA ASN A 308 -10.42 -25.93 -2.24
C ASN A 308 -11.30 -26.24 -1.00
N PRO A 309 -12.64 -26.24 -1.13
CA PRO A 309 -13.57 -26.51 -0.02
C PRO A 309 -13.33 -27.83 0.72
N ASP A 310 -12.76 -28.83 0.05
CA ASP A 310 -12.46 -30.14 0.65
C ASP A 310 -11.23 -30.09 1.58
N LEU A 311 -10.41 -29.04 1.50
CA LEU A 311 -9.28 -28.83 2.41
C LEU A 311 -9.76 -28.18 3.71
N GLY A 312 -9.42 -28.77 4.85
CA GLY A 312 -9.67 -28.14 6.15
C GLY A 312 -8.91 -26.81 6.29
N GLY A 313 -9.62 -25.74 6.67
CA GLY A 313 -9.05 -24.39 6.83
C GLY A 313 -9.01 -23.55 5.55
N HIS A 314 -9.63 -24.01 4.46
CA HIS A 314 -9.71 -23.28 3.18
C HIS A 314 -10.28 -21.87 3.30
N ASP A 315 -11.18 -21.65 4.25
CA ASP A 315 -11.81 -20.38 4.55
C ASP A 315 -10.80 -19.34 5.06
N LEU A 316 -9.86 -19.75 5.92
CA LEU A 316 -8.79 -18.87 6.38
C LEU A 316 -7.80 -18.54 5.26
N PHE A 317 -7.54 -19.49 4.37
CA PHE A 317 -6.72 -19.23 3.18
C PHE A 317 -7.43 -18.27 2.21
N ALA A 318 -8.74 -18.42 2.02
CA ALA A 318 -9.53 -17.46 1.24
C ALA A 318 -9.54 -16.07 1.90
N GLU A 319 -9.73 -15.98 3.22
CA GLU A 319 -9.63 -14.73 4.00
C GLU A 319 -8.28 -14.03 3.77
N GLN A 320 -7.18 -14.78 3.72
CA GLN A 320 -5.86 -14.21 3.45
C GLN A 320 -5.65 -13.82 1.98
N TYR A 321 -6.15 -14.62 1.03
CA TYR A 321 -5.96 -14.36 -0.39
C TYR A 321 -6.72 -13.11 -0.85
N PHE A 322 -7.95 -12.93 -0.35
CA PHE A 322 -8.82 -11.79 -0.71
C PHE A 322 -8.67 -10.59 0.21
N SER A 323 -7.68 -10.60 1.10
CA SER A 323 -7.50 -9.57 2.13
C SER A 323 -6.99 -8.25 1.52
N GLU A 324 -7.37 -7.12 2.13
CA GLU A 324 -6.89 -5.81 1.71
C GLU A 324 -5.36 -5.68 1.83
N GLU A 325 -4.74 -6.35 2.80
CA GLU A 325 -3.30 -6.33 2.99
C GLU A 325 -2.54 -6.95 1.80
N VAL A 326 -3.16 -7.89 1.08
CA VAL A 326 -2.60 -8.46 -0.16
C VAL A 326 -3.06 -7.66 -1.38
N LEU A 327 -4.38 -7.43 -1.50
CA LEU A 327 -4.95 -6.91 -2.73
C LEU A 327 -4.67 -5.42 -2.95
N SER A 328 -4.44 -4.63 -1.90
CA SER A 328 -3.95 -3.26 -2.06
C SER A 328 -2.57 -3.20 -2.74
N ILE A 329 -1.67 -4.11 -2.38
CA ILE A 329 -0.35 -4.24 -3.02
C ILE A 329 -0.51 -4.69 -4.48
N VAL A 330 -1.37 -5.68 -4.74
CA VAL A 330 -1.63 -6.15 -6.10
C VAL A 330 -2.18 -5.04 -6.98
N ARG A 331 -3.15 -4.26 -6.48
CA ARG A 331 -3.71 -3.11 -7.22
C ARG A 331 -2.66 -2.05 -7.50
N GLU A 332 -1.77 -1.76 -6.56
CA GLU A 332 -0.62 -0.89 -6.83
C GLU A 332 0.27 -1.49 -7.92
N LEU A 333 0.73 -2.73 -7.78
CA LEU A 333 1.67 -3.33 -8.73
C LEU A 333 1.11 -3.48 -10.15
N LEU A 334 -0.18 -3.77 -10.27
CA LEU A 334 -0.87 -3.91 -11.55
C LEU A 334 -1.50 -2.59 -12.05
N GLN A 335 -1.43 -1.52 -11.25
CA GLN A 335 -2.03 -0.21 -11.54
C GLN A 335 -3.51 -0.32 -11.94
N CYS A 336 -4.31 -1.01 -11.13
CA CYS A 336 -5.70 -1.37 -11.44
C CYS A 336 -6.65 -1.25 -10.23
N SER A 337 -7.93 -1.54 -10.45
CA SER A 337 -8.98 -1.55 -9.44
C SER A 337 -9.47 -2.97 -9.12
N ASP A 338 -10.32 -3.11 -8.09
CA ASP A 338 -10.96 -4.39 -7.78
C ASP A 338 -11.81 -4.95 -8.94
N ASP A 339 -12.27 -4.07 -9.83
CA ASP A 339 -13.04 -4.46 -11.00
C ASP A 339 -12.22 -5.17 -12.08
N ASP A 340 -10.90 -5.02 -12.01
CA ASP A 340 -9.95 -5.59 -12.95
C ASP A 340 -9.32 -6.89 -12.44
N LEU A 341 -9.46 -7.19 -11.14
CA LEU A 341 -8.80 -8.34 -10.53
C LEU A 341 -9.51 -9.66 -10.87
N VAL A 342 -8.69 -10.69 -11.07
CA VAL A 342 -9.11 -12.07 -11.37
C VAL A 342 -8.45 -13.01 -10.37
N MET A 343 -9.23 -13.89 -9.76
CA MET A 343 -8.71 -14.92 -8.86
C MET A 343 -7.85 -15.91 -9.68
N GLU A 344 -6.74 -16.37 -9.11
CA GLU A 344 -5.89 -17.40 -9.70
C GLU A 344 -5.47 -18.47 -8.66
N LEU A 345 -4.23 -18.94 -8.75
CA LEU A 345 -3.71 -20.03 -7.93
C LEU A 345 -3.33 -19.54 -6.52
N PHE A 346 -3.65 -20.34 -5.51
CA PHE A 346 -3.13 -20.17 -4.16
C PHE A 346 -2.69 -21.51 -3.58
N ASN A 347 -1.39 -21.61 -3.34
CA ASN A 347 -0.68 -22.80 -2.93
C ASN A 347 0.21 -22.48 -1.72
N MET A 348 0.89 -23.49 -1.19
CA MET A 348 1.88 -23.34 -0.13
C MET A 348 3.14 -24.08 -0.51
N LEU A 349 4.29 -23.46 -0.28
CA LEU A 349 5.59 -24.11 -0.38
C LEU A 349 6.04 -24.49 1.03
N VAL A 350 6.51 -25.74 1.22
CA VAL A 350 6.79 -26.30 2.54
C VAL A 350 8.22 -26.82 2.65
N ARG A 351 8.69 -27.02 3.88
CA ARG A 351 9.97 -27.69 4.15
C ARG A 351 9.97 -29.11 3.55
N PRO A 352 10.96 -29.47 2.72
CA PRO A 352 11.07 -30.82 2.19
C PRO A 352 11.70 -31.79 3.20
N GLU A 353 11.49 -33.09 2.98
CA GLU A 353 12.09 -34.17 3.78
C GLU A 353 13.60 -34.31 3.55
N SER A 354 14.10 -33.84 2.40
CA SER A 354 15.53 -33.78 2.06
C SER A 354 15.84 -32.48 1.31
N ASP A 355 17.08 -32.01 1.38
CA ASP A 355 17.51 -30.81 0.64
C ASP A 355 17.15 -30.92 -0.84
N PHE A 356 16.63 -29.83 -1.39
CA PHE A 356 16.09 -29.79 -2.73
C PHE A 356 16.30 -28.42 -3.34
N GLU A 357 16.57 -28.34 -4.64
CA GLU A 357 16.66 -27.08 -5.35
C GLU A 357 16.00 -27.17 -6.71
N LEU A 358 15.45 -26.05 -7.16
CA LEU A 358 14.94 -25.85 -8.50
C LEU A 358 16.08 -25.42 -9.41
N ARG A 359 15.93 -25.70 -10.70
CA ARG A 359 16.82 -25.17 -11.73
C ARG A 359 16.61 -23.66 -11.87
N TRP A 360 17.64 -22.95 -12.33
CA TRP A 360 17.48 -21.57 -12.78
C TRP A 360 16.45 -21.50 -13.91
N HIS A 361 15.43 -20.65 -13.75
CA HIS A 361 14.35 -20.55 -14.72
C HIS A 361 13.73 -19.16 -14.74
N ARG A 362 12.92 -18.95 -15.78
CA ARG A 362 11.90 -17.91 -15.89
C ARG A 362 10.58 -18.65 -16.10
N ASP A 363 9.48 -18.16 -15.54
CA ASP A 363 8.22 -18.93 -15.52
C ASP A 363 7.60 -19.08 -16.92
N ASP A 364 7.73 -18.08 -17.81
CA ASP A 364 7.11 -18.12 -19.14
C ASP A 364 8.12 -18.25 -20.29
N ILE A 365 9.42 -18.32 -19.99
CA ILE A 365 10.49 -18.22 -21.01
C ILE A 365 11.47 -19.41 -20.87
N PRO A 366 11.45 -20.36 -21.83
CA PRO A 366 12.33 -21.52 -21.82
C PRO A 366 13.82 -21.17 -21.76
N ALA A 367 14.65 -22.10 -21.28
CA ALA A 367 16.09 -21.90 -21.12
C ALA A 367 16.80 -21.73 -22.48
N GLU A 368 16.29 -22.42 -23.50
CA GLU A 368 16.76 -22.46 -24.87
C GLU A 368 16.34 -21.24 -25.72
N ALA A 369 15.48 -20.36 -25.20
CA ALA A 369 15.03 -19.17 -25.92
C ALA A 369 16.22 -18.27 -26.29
N SER A 370 16.25 -17.83 -27.56
CA SER A 370 17.23 -16.86 -28.05
C SER A 370 17.06 -15.50 -27.38
N ALA A 371 18.10 -14.66 -27.40
CA ALA A 371 18.03 -13.33 -26.79
C ALA A 371 16.89 -12.47 -27.38
N GLN A 372 16.62 -12.61 -28.67
CA GLN A 372 15.51 -11.91 -29.34
C GLN A 372 14.15 -12.38 -28.81
N GLU A 373 13.93 -13.70 -28.72
CA GLU A 373 12.69 -14.28 -28.19
C GLU A 373 12.48 -13.93 -26.71
N GLU A 374 13.55 -13.88 -25.91
CA GLU A 374 13.47 -13.40 -24.53
C GLU A 374 13.00 -11.95 -24.49
N MET A 375 13.66 -11.04 -25.22
CA MET A 375 13.29 -9.63 -25.22
C MET A 375 11.86 -9.38 -25.71
N GLU A 376 11.41 -10.11 -26.74
CA GLU A 376 10.02 -10.04 -27.22
C GLU A 376 8.99 -10.48 -26.18
N ARG A 377 9.32 -11.49 -25.36
CA ARG A 377 8.43 -11.93 -24.27
C ARG A 377 8.51 -11.00 -23.06
N LEU A 378 9.70 -10.54 -22.69
CA LEU A 378 9.92 -9.63 -21.55
C LEU A 378 9.32 -8.24 -21.78
N ALA A 379 9.20 -7.80 -23.04
CA ALA A 379 8.56 -6.52 -23.39
C ALA A 379 7.03 -6.53 -23.25
N LYS A 380 6.40 -7.70 -23.02
CA LYS A 380 4.95 -7.79 -22.87
C LYS A 380 4.51 -7.29 -21.49
N PRO A 381 3.36 -6.60 -21.38
CA PRO A 381 2.81 -6.22 -20.10
C PRO A 381 2.58 -7.42 -19.18
N ALA A 382 2.85 -7.26 -17.89
CA ALA A 382 2.48 -8.25 -16.88
C ALA A 382 0.99 -8.09 -16.54
N PHE A 383 0.25 -9.18 -16.62
CA PHE A 383 -1.19 -9.22 -16.29
C PHE A 383 -1.49 -10.03 -15.03
N HIS A 384 -0.49 -10.20 -14.17
CA HIS A 384 -0.63 -10.88 -12.90
C HIS A 384 0.47 -10.46 -11.95
N ALA A 385 0.18 -10.55 -10.65
CA ALA A 385 1.13 -10.39 -9.57
C ALA A 385 1.27 -11.75 -8.88
N GLN A 386 2.49 -12.30 -8.83
CA GLN A 386 2.79 -13.48 -8.03
C GLN A 386 3.58 -13.10 -6.79
N TYR A 387 3.36 -13.85 -5.72
CA TYR A 387 3.96 -13.56 -4.44
C TYR A 387 4.25 -14.79 -3.59
N ASN A 388 5.19 -14.60 -2.66
CA ASN A 388 5.50 -15.52 -1.57
C ASN A 388 5.28 -14.77 -0.25
N PHE A 389 4.35 -15.24 0.56
CA PHE A 389 4.04 -14.71 1.88
C PHE A 389 4.52 -15.69 2.97
N ALA A 390 5.56 -15.29 3.70
CA ALA A 390 6.31 -16.17 4.58
C ALA A 390 5.63 -16.29 5.96
N LEU A 391 5.26 -17.50 6.37
CA LEU A 391 4.73 -17.74 7.72
C LEU A 391 5.84 -18.02 8.74
N PHE A 392 7.02 -18.41 8.26
CA PHE A 392 8.26 -18.60 9.02
C PHE A 392 9.36 -17.78 8.34
N ASP A 393 10.56 -17.71 8.94
CA ASP A 393 11.71 -17.18 8.23
C ASP A 393 11.92 -17.97 6.92
N ASP A 394 12.08 -17.28 5.80
CA ASP A 394 12.28 -17.89 4.48
C ASP A 394 13.44 -17.20 3.75
N ASP A 395 14.45 -17.99 3.39
CA ASP A 395 15.59 -17.61 2.56
C ASP A 395 15.72 -18.50 1.30
N SER A 396 14.61 -19.11 0.87
CA SER A 396 14.61 -20.10 -0.22
C SER A 396 14.60 -19.50 -1.62
N LEU A 397 14.13 -18.25 -1.79
CA LEU A 397 14.05 -17.60 -3.10
C LEU A 397 15.38 -16.94 -3.45
N VAL A 398 16.00 -17.40 -4.54
CA VAL A 398 17.23 -16.80 -5.10
C VAL A 398 16.90 -16.19 -6.45
N VAL A 399 17.30 -14.94 -6.66
CA VAL A 399 16.99 -14.16 -7.88
C VAL A 399 18.25 -13.53 -8.46
N VAL A 400 18.22 -13.19 -9.74
CA VAL A 400 19.18 -12.25 -10.35
C VAL A 400 18.45 -10.93 -10.61
N PRO A 401 18.65 -9.88 -9.79
CA PRO A 401 17.95 -8.62 -9.94
C PRO A 401 18.14 -7.98 -11.33
N GLY A 402 17.10 -7.32 -11.85
CA GLY A 402 17.13 -6.66 -13.17
C GLY A 402 17.06 -7.61 -14.37
N SER A 403 17.18 -8.93 -14.16
CA SER A 403 17.14 -9.91 -15.25
C SER A 403 15.79 -9.99 -15.97
N HIS A 404 14.70 -9.55 -15.34
CA HIS A 404 13.36 -9.45 -15.94
C HIS A 404 13.26 -8.40 -17.07
N ARG A 405 14.29 -7.57 -17.28
CA ARG A 405 14.31 -6.50 -18.30
C ARG A 405 15.33 -6.71 -19.42
N ARG A 406 16.05 -7.83 -19.38
CA ARG A 406 17.11 -8.16 -20.33
C ARG A 406 17.10 -9.65 -20.65
N ALA A 407 17.63 -10.00 -21.82
CA ALA A 407 17.98 -11.38 -22.13
C ALA A 407 19.01 -11.92 -21.12
N ARG A 408 19.12 -13.26 -21.05
CA ARG A 408 20.21 -13.91 -20.32
C ARG A 408 21.56 -13.50 -20.90
N THR A 409 22.52 -13.23 -20.01
CA THR A 409 23.92 -13.00 -20.39
C THR A 409 24.59 -14.30 -20.84
N ASP A 410 25.75 -14.22 -21.49
CA ASP A 410 26.49 -15.42 -21.90
C ASP A 410 26.85 -16.30 -20.69
N ALA A 411 27.26 -15.69 -19.58
CA ALA A 411 27.54 -16.41 -18.33
C ALA A 411 26.31 -17.14 -17.77
N GLU A 412 25.12 -16.52 -17.83
CA GLU A 412 23.87 -17.16 -17.39
C GLU A 412 23.41 -18.29 -18.34
N ARG A 413 23.77 -18.22 -19.62
CA ARG A 413 23.44 -19.26 -20.61
C ARG A 413 24.39 -20.47 -20.51
N GLU A 414 25.66 -20.21 -20.23
CA GLU A 414 26.68 -21.25 -20.09
C GLU A 414 26.61 -21.96 -18.73
N ALA A 415 25.97 -21.34 -17.73
CA ALA A 415 25.78 -21.91 -16.41
C ALA A 415 25.00 -23.24 -16.44
N GLY A 416 25.42 -24.18 -15.59
CA GLY A 416 24.68 -25.41 -15.38
C GLY A 416 23.26 -25.15 -14.82
N PRO A 417 22.31 -26.08 -15.02
CA PRO A 417 20.92 -25.88 -14.56
C PRO A 417 20.80 -25.66 -13.05
N PHE A 418 21.76 -26.16 -12.27
CA PHE A 418 21.84 -26.05 -10.81
C PHE A 418 23.08 -25.27 -10.36
N GLU A 419 23.64 -24.42 -11.23
CA GLU A 419 24.81 -23.61 -10.90
C GLU A 419 24.59 -22.86 -9.59
N LYS A 420 25.54 -22.96 -8.67
CA LYS A 420 25.33 -22.50 -7.29
C LYS A 420 25.39 -20.98 -7.18
N VAL A 421 26.19 -20.37 -8.05
CA VAL A 421 26.46 -18.93 -8.07
C VAL A 421 26.35 -18.41 -9.50
N LEU A 422 25.39 -17.55 -9.75
CA LEU A 422 25.35 -16.65 -10.90
C LEU A 422 25.87 -15.26 -10.52
N PRO A 423 26.43 -14.49 -11.49
CA PRO A 423 26.75 -13.09 -11.28
C PRO A 423 25.54 -12.32 -10.73
N ASP A 424 25.80 -11.45 -9.75
CA ASP A 424 24.81 -10.55 -9.14
C ASP A 424 23.58 -11.24 -8.50
N GLN A 425 23.63 -12.56 -8.27
CA GLN A 425 22.53 -13.25 -7.60
C GLN A 425 22.32 -12.73 -6.17
N LEU A 426 21.07 -12.78 -5.71
CA LEU A 426 20.66 -12.36 -4.38
C LEU A 426 19.72 -13.39 -3.78
N VAL A 427 19.90 -13.68 -2.48
CA VAL A 427 18.96 -14.48 -1.68
C VAL A 427 17.96 -13.53 -1.03
N VAL A 428 16.67 -13.68 -1.34
CA VAL A 428 15.60 -12.86 -0.78
C VAL A 428 15.28 -13.39 0.62
N LYS A 429 15.52 -12.55 1.64
CA LYS A 429 15.26 -12.90 3.05
C LYS A 429 13.93 -12.33 3.53
N LEU A 430 13.05 -13.21 3.98
CA LEU A 430 11.74 -12.89 4.53
C LEU A 430 11.68 -13.32 5.99
N GLY A 431 11.23 -12.42 6.86
CA GLY A 431 10.80 -12.78 8.21
C GLY A 431 9.33 -13.21 8.22
N PRO A 432 8.84 -13.77 9.33
CA PRO A 432 7.43 -14.12 9.46
C PRO A 432 6.51 -12.91 9.27
N GLY A 433 5.53 -13.06 8.39
CA GLY A 433 4.61 -11.98 8.03
C GLY A 433 5.10 -11.10 6.87
N ASP A 434 6.32 -11.31 6.36
CA ASP A 434 6.78 -10.61 5.16
C ASP A 434 6.22 -11.25 3.88
N ILE A 435 5.95 -10.42 2.88
CA ILE A 435 5.53 -10.83 1.55
C ILE A 435 6.50 -10.29 0.51
N VAL A 436 6.90 -11.12 -0.44
CA VAL A 436 7.62 -10.68 -1.65
C VAL A 436 6.75 -10.87 -2.87
N PHE A 437 6.63 -9.81 -3.67
CA PHE A 437 6.15 -9.88 -5.04
C PHE A 437 7.33 -9.88 -5.98
N TYR A 438 7.28 -10.67 -7.04
CA TYR A 438 8.36 -10.73 -8.01
C TYR A 438 7.82 -10.96 -9.41
N ASN A 439 8.51 -10.40 -10.40
CA ASN A 439 8.20 -10.62 -11.80
C ASN A 439 8.44 -12.10 -12.09
N ASN A 440 7.44 -12.79 -12.63
CA ASN A 440 7.52 -14.22 -12.92
C ASN A 440 8.65 -14.59 -13.92
N ASN A 441 9.10 -13.60 -14.69
CA ASN A 441 10.22 -13.73 -15.59
C ASN A 441 11.53 -13.16 -15.06
N ILE A 442 11.65 -12.78 -13.79
CA ILE A 442 12.98 -12.63 -13.17
C ILE A 442 13.69 -13.99 -13.22
N LEU A 443 14.97 -14.03 -13.55
CA LEU A 443 15.76 -15.26 -13.49
C LEU A 443 15.91 -15.67 -12.03
N HIS A 444 15.35 -16.83 -11.67
CA HIS A 444 15.27 -17.24 -10.27
C HIS A 444 15.32 -18.75 -10.08
N ARG A 445 15.49 -19.17 -8.82
CA ARG A 445 15.37 -20.55 -8.36
C ARG A 445 14.94 -20.62 -6.90
N GLY A 446 14.38 -21.77 -6.52
CA GLY A 446 14.10 -22.12 -5.13
C GLY A 446 15.19 -23.04 -4.58
N VAL A 447 15.76 -22.73 -3.42
CA VAL A 447 16.73 -23.57 -2.71
C VAL A 447 16.15 -23.90 -1.35
N TYR A 448 15.91 -25.18 -1.07
CA TYR A 448 15.19 -25.64 0.11
C TYR A 448 16.12 -26.43 1.03
N ASP A 449 16.19 -25.98 2.27
CA ASP A 449 16.94 -26.60 3.37
C ASP A 449 15.98 -27.46 4.21
N SER A 450 16.25 -28.77 4.27
CA SER A 450 15.41 -29.72 5.01
C SER A 450 15.48 -29.57 6.53
N SER A 451 16.45 -28.80 7.04
CA SER A 451 16.64 -28.52 8.47
C SER A 451 15.87 -27.30 8.98
N LYS A 452 15.36 -26.45 8.09
CA LYS A 452 14.65 -25.21 8.44
C LYS A 452 13.14 -25.35 8.23
N GLU A 453 12.35 -25.07 9.27
CA GLU A 453 10.90 -25.05 9.12
C GLU A 453 10.47 -23.96 8.15
N ARG A 454 9.57 -24.32 7.23
CA ARG A 454 9.14 -23.44 6.16
C ARG A 454 7.70 -23.72 5.79
N MET A 455 6.91 -22.66 5.80
CA MET A 455 5.59 -22.60 5.20
C MET A 455 5.42 -21.21 4.61
N THR A 456 5.35 -21.14 3.29
CA THR A 456 5.26 -19.89 2.54
C THR A 456 4.06 -19.97 1.61
N LEU A 457 3.06 -19.14 1.86
CA LEU A 457 1.87 -19.07 1.02
C LEU A 457 2.26 -18.45 -0.32
N HIS A 458 2.10 -19.21 -1.39
CA HIS A 458 2.49 -18.85 -2.73
C HIS A 458 1.23 -18.62 -3.56
N GLY A 459 0.97 -17.36 -3.88
CA GLY A 459 -0.24 -16.95 -4.58
C GLY A 459 0.05 -16.18 -5.85
N SER A 460 -0.95 -16.13 -6.72
CA SER A 460 -0.99 -15.20 -7.82
C SER A 460 -2.38 -14.60 -7.96
N VAL A 461 -2.45 -13.33 -8.36
CA VAL A 461 -3.69 -12.62 -8.69
C VAL A 461 -3.55 -12.07 -10.10
N GLY A 462 -4.56 -12.32 -10.93
CA GLY A 462 -4.59 -11.93 -12.33
C GLY A 462 -5.31 -10.60 -12.58
N HIS A 463 -5.19 -10.13 -13.81
CA HIS A 463 -5.86 -8.95 -14.35
C HIS A 463 -6.76 -9.35 -15.53
N VAL A 464 -7.92 -8.70 -15.69
CA VAL A 464 -8.87 -8.97 -16.80
C VAL A 464 -8.27 -8.75 -18.19
N GLY A 465 -7.29 -7.85 -18.30
CA GLY A 465 -6.50 -7.63 -19.51
C GLY A 465 -5.56 -8.80 -19.87
N GLY A 466 -5.40 -9.78 -18.98
CA GLY A 466 -4.64 -10.99 -19.23
C GLY A 466 -5.25 -11.88 -20.31
N SER A 467 -4.41 -12.71 -20.93
CA SER A 467 -4.85 -13.62 -21.98
C SER A 467 -5.84 -14.66 -21.45
N ALA A 468 -6.88 -14.94 -22.21
CA ALA A 468 -7.85 -16.00 -21.93
C ALA A 468 -7.16 -17.39 -21.82
N LEU A 469 -5.99 -17.56 -22.47
CA LEU A 469 -5.11 -18.72 -22.32
C LEU A 469 -4.62 -18.89 -20.86
N ARG A 470 -4.30 -17.79 -20.16
CA ARG A 470 -3.86 -17.83 -18.76
C ARG A 470 -4.98 -18.27 -17.83
N ALA A 471 -6.18 -17.69 -18.00
CA ALA A 471 -7.35 -18.10 -17.25
C ALA A 471 -7.65 -19.59 -17.44
N ARG A 472 -7.48 -20.11 -18.67
CA ARG A 472 -7.55 -21.56 -18.92
C ARG A 472 -6.44 -22.34 -18.21
N ASN A 473 -5.19 -21.91 -18.27
CA ASN A 473 -4.09 -22.61 -17.58
C ASN A 473 -4.37 -22.71 -16.06
N VAL A 474 -4.84 -21.63 -15.45
CA VAL A 474 -5.26 -21.61 -14.03
C VAL A 474 -6.34 -22.66 -13.78
N LEU A 475 -7.38 -22.73 -14.62
CA LEU A 475 -8.47 -23.71 -14.48
C LEU A 475 -8.02 -25.15 -14.75
N GLN A 476 -7.15 -25.36 -15.74
CA GLN A 476 -6.59 -26.66 -16.12
C GLN A 476 -5.58 -27.20 -15.11
N HIS A 477 -5.02 -26.35 -14.24
CA HIS A 477 -4.27 -26.78 -13.06
C HIS A 477 -5.18 -27.31 -11.94
N GLY A 478 -6.42 -27.72 -12.24
CA GLY A 478 -7.34 -28.35 -11.29
C GLY A 478 -8.26 -27.38 -10.54
N VAL A 479 -8.10 -26.07 -10.74
CA VAL A 479 -8.99 -25.06 -10.12
C VAL A 479 -10.41 -25.16 -10.69
N GLY A 480 -10.57 -25.50 -11.97
CA GLY A 480 -11.87 -25.60 -12.62
C GLY A 480 -12.82 -26.62 -11.98
N ASP A 481 -12.27 -27.66 -11.36
CA ASP A 481 -13.06 -28.75 -10.77
C ASP A 481 -13.73 -28.36 -9.44
N TRP A 482 -13.17 -27.39 -8.71
CA TRP A 482 -13.66 -27.01 -7.37
C TRP A 482 -14.01 -25.53 -7.20
N VAL A 483 -13.60 -24.65 -8.12
CA VAL A 483 -13.80 -23.19 -7.99
C VAL A 483 -15.28 -22.79 -7.89
N ALA A 484 -16.16 -23.51 -8.59
CA ALA A 484 -17.61 -23.27 -8.50
C ALA A 484 -18.17 -23.62 -7.10
N GLY A 485 -17.52 -24.53 -6.38
CA GLY A 485 -17.87 -24.95 -5.03
C GLY A 485 -17.32 -24.06 -3.92
N CYS A 486 -16.44 -23.09 -4.23
CA CYS A 486 -15.94 -22.14 -3.24
C CYS A 486 -17.10 -21.38 -2.60
N ASN A 487 -17.15 -21.42 -1.27
CA ASN A 487 -18.11 -20.67 -0.48
C ASN A 487 -17.39 -19.56 0.28
N PHE A 488 -17.62 -18.31 -0.13
CA PHE A 488 -17.04 -17.12 0.50
C PHE A 488 -17.95 -16.50 1.57
N SER A 489 -18.94 -17.23 2.09
CA SER A 489 -19.88 -16.70 3.09
C SER A 489 -19.25 -16.28 4.42
N ARG A 490 -18.00 -16.69 4.69
CA ARG A 490 -17.23 -16.25 5.86
C ARG A 490 -16.51 -14.91 5.66
N LEU A 491 -16.42 -14.43 4.42
CA LEU A 491 -16.00 -13.06 4.14
C LEU A 491 -17.18 -12.12 4.37
N GLU A 492 -16.89 -10.90 4.84
CA GLU A 492 -17.90 -9.90 5.17
C GLU A 492 -17.81 -8.68 4.24
N GLY A 493 -18.95 -8.05 3.99
CA GLY A 493 -19.05 -6.80 3.23
C GLY A 493 -18.31 -6.84 1.88
N ARG A 494 -17.46 -5.83 1.66
CA ARG A 494 -16.72 -5.62 0.40
C ARG A 494 -15.77 -6.76 0.05
N ASP A 495 -15.19 -7.44 1.03
CA ASP A 495 -14.25 -8.54 0.78
C ASP A 495 -14.95 -9.73 0.13
N ARG A 496 -16.19 -10.00 0.54
CA ARG A 496 -17.03 -11.03 -0.08
C ARG A 496 -17.43 -10.66 -1.50
N GLU A 497 -17.91 -9.43 -1.70
CA GLU A 497 -18.32 -8.95 -3.03
C GLU A 497 -17.15 -9.03 -4.02
N ARG A 498 -15.96 -8.61 -3.58
CA ARG A 498 -14.72 -8.72 -4.37
C ARG A 498 -14.36 -10.17 -4.69
N ALA A 499 -14.36 -11.06 -3.70
CA ALA A 499 -14.01 -12.46 -3.90
C ALA A 499 -14.93 -13.15 -4.90
N GLU A 500 -16.23 -12.90 -4.80
CA GLU A 500 -17.23 -13.40 -5.75
C GLU A 500 -17.00 -12.85 -7.16
N ALA A 501 -16.78 -11.55 -7.31
CA ALA A 501 -16.52 -10.92 -8.60
C ALA A 501 -15.24 -11.44 -9.26
N MET A 502 -14.15 -11.60 -8.49
CA MET A 502 -12.89 -12.17 -8.97
C MET A 502 -13.05 -13.63 -9.44
N ARG A 503 -13.82 -14.43 -8.71
CA ARG A 503 -14.15 -15.82 -9.07
C ARG A 503 -14.98 -15.87 -10.36
N GLU A 504 -16.03 -15.07 -10.46
CA GLU A 504 -16.89 -15.01 -11.65
C GLU A 504 -16.10 -14.65 -12.91
N ARG A 505 -15.16 -13.69 -12.80
CA ARG A 505 -14.27 -13.32 -13.92
C ARG A 505 -13.38 -14.48 -14.35
N LEU A 506 -12.78 -15.22 -13.42
CA LEU A 506 -11.98 -16.40 -13.73
C LEU A 506 -12.81 -17.44 -14.52
N VAL A 507 -14.00 -17.77 -14.02
CA VAL A 507 -14.91 -18.73 -14.67
C VAL A 507 -15.31 -18.26 -16.07
N LYS A 508 -15.69 -16.98 -16.20
CA LYS A 508 -16.06 -16.37 -17.48
C LYS A 508 -14.91 -16.44 -18.50
N MET A 509 -13.70 -16.02 -18.11
CA MET A 509 -12.53 -16.01 -18.99
C MET A 509 -12.12 -17.43 -19.42
N GLY A 510 -12.23 -18.40 -18.51
CA GLY A 510 -11.95 -19.81 -18.80
C GLY A 510 -12.89 -20.45 -19.82
N SER A 511 -14.19 -20.18 -19.67
CA SER A 511 -15.24 -20.78 -20.51
C SER A 511 -15.16 -20.35 -21.99
N ALA A 512 -14.55 -19.20 -22.28
CA ALA A 512 -14.50 -18.63 -23.64
C ALA A 512 -13.40 -19.21 -24.57
N SER A 513 -12.48 -20.05 -24.07
CA SER A 513 -11.15 -20.22 -24.72
C SER A 513 -10.83 -21.51 -25.49
N GLY A 514 -11.67 -22.57 -25.49
CA GLY A 514 -11.38 -23.84 -26.20
C GLY A 514 -10.12 -24.62 -25.73
N ASP A 515 -9.89 -25.87 -26.16
CA ASP A 515 -8.84 -26.77 -25.60
C ASP A 515 -7.39 -26.44 -26.01
N VAL A 516 -6.48 -26.32 -25.02
CA VAL A 516 -5.02 -26.11 -25.23
C VAL A 516 -4.22 -26.80 -24.11
N GLY A 517 -3.05 -27.40 -24.41
CA GLY A 517 -2.21 -28.17 -23.49
C GLY A 517 -1.17 -27.37 -22.67
N TYR A 518 -0.42 -28.05 -21.79
CA TYR A 518 0.54 -27.45 -20.84
C TYR A 518 1.66 -26.63 -21.50
N SER A 519 2.01 -25.48 -20.89
CA SER A 519 2.97 -24.49 -21.43
C SER A 519 4.45 -24.88 -21.29
N LEU A 520 4.81 -25.74 -20.34
CA LEU A 520 6.18 -26.20 -20.12
C LEU A 520 6.21 -27.70 -19.78
N GLN A 521 7.09 -28.45 -20.43
CA GLN A 521 7.38 -29.85 -20.11
C GLN A 521 8.73 -29.90 -19.38
N GLY A 522 8.72 -30.40 -18.14
CA GLY A 522 9.88 -30.47 -17.26
C GLY A 522 10.66 -31.77 -17.34
#